data_AF-A0A956IXD4-F1
#
_entry.id   AF-A0A956IXD4-F1
#
_cell.length_a   1.000
_cell.length_b   1.000
_cell.length_c   1.000
_cell.angle_alpha   90.00
_cell.angle_beta   90.00
_cell.angle_gamma   90.00
#
_symmetry.space_group_name_H-M   'P 1'
#
loop_
_entity.id
_entity.type
_entity.pdbx_description
1 polymer ?
#
loop_
_entity_poly.entity_id
_entity_poly.type
_entity_poly.pdbx_seq_one_letter_code
_entity_poly.pdbx_strand_id
1 'polypeptide(L)'
;IAALIAVSAWRVLRDSTQVLLDFAPPAIDPAAVRAALLAVDGVAAIHELHVWGMGDQTVLTAHLVRTPAIASDELLSRAEAALRDQLGIVHSTLQIDECGPVCRQLECPLFHEDEPHVGHHGHGHGHGHHHAHAHP
;
A
#
# COMPACT_ATOMS: atom_id res chain seq x y z
N ILE A 1 -47.20 18.96 -12.14
CA ILE A 1 -45.81 19.21 -12.58
C ILE A 1 -44.81 18.92 -11.47
N ALA A 2 -44.93 19.53 -10.28
CA ALA A 2 -44.03 19.27 -9.14
C ALA A 2 -43.94 17.77 -8.75
N ALA A 3 -45.06 17.04 -8.71
CA ALA A 3 -45.06 15.60 -8.40
C ALA A 3 -44.31 14.75 -9.44
N LEU A 4 -44.36 15.12 -10.73
CA LEU A 4 -43.61 14.43 -11.78
C LEU A 4 -42.11 14.67 -11.64
N ILE A 5 -41.72 15.90 -11.32
CA ILE A 5 -40.32 16.28 -11.07
C ILE A 5 -39.78 15.57 -9.82
N ALA A 6 -40.57 15.48 -8.75
CA ALA A 6 -40.17 14.79 -7.53
C ALA A 6 -39.95 13.29 -7.77
N VAL A 7 -40.83 12.63 -8.54
CA VAL A 7 -40.68 11.21 -8.89
C VAL A 7 -39.46 10.98 -9.78
N SER A 8 -39.19 11.86 -10.75
CA SER A 8 -38.00 11.74 -11.59
C SER A 8 -36.72 11.99 -10.80
N ALA A 9 -36.71 13.00 -9.94
CA ALA A 9 -35.57 13.30 -9.07
C ALA A 9 -35.31 12.17 -8.09
N TRP A 10 -36.36 11.57 -7.49
CA TRP A 10 -36.21 10.42 -6.60
C TRP A 10 -35.65 9.18 -7.31
N ARG A 11 -36.04 8.93 -8.56
CA ARG A 11 -35.47 7.85 -9.38
C ARG A 11 -33.99 8.09 -9.66
N VAL A 12 -33.63 9.27 -10.17
CA VAL A 12 -32.24 9.62 -10.45
C VAL A 12 -31.39 9.58 -9.17
N LEU A 13 -31.91 10.08 -8.05
CA LEU A 13 -31.23 10.04 -6.76
C LEU A 13 -31.05 8.59 -6.32
N ARG A 14 -32.08 7.75 -6.43
CA ARG A 14 -32.01 6.32 -6.10
C ARG A 14 -30.99 5.59 -6.97
N ASP A 15 -31.01 5.81 -8.28
CA ASP A 15 -30.08 5.19 -9.22
C ASP A 15 -28.64 5.67 -8.95
N SER A 16 -28.46 6.96 -8.67
CA SER A 16 -27.15 7.51 -8.30
C SER A 16 -26.68 6.98 -6.95
N THR A 17 -27.57 6.85 -5.96
CA THR A 17 -27.25 6.20 -4.69
C THR A 17 -27.03 4.72 -4.87
N GLN A 18 -27.65 4.06 -5.84
CA GLN A 18 -27.42 2.65 -6.12
C GLN A 18 -26.11 2.44 -6.86
N VAL A 19 -25.58 3.41 -7.60
CA VAL A 19 -24.22 3.37 -8.16
C VAL A 19 -23.17 3.78 -7.11
N LEU A 20 -23.47 4.76 -6.25
CA LEU A 20 -22.59 5.14 -5.13
C LEU A 20 -22.57 4.09 -4.01
N LEU A 21 -23.72 3.46 -3.75
CA LEU A 21 -23.94 2.39 -2.78
C LEU A 21 -24.11 1.05 -3.48
N ASP A 22 -23.69 0.92 -4.75
CA ASP A 22 -23.48 -0.39 -5.38
C ASP A 22 -22.35 -0.97 -4.57
N PHE A 23 -22.76 -1.61 -3.48
CA PHE A 23 -22.05 -2.63 -2.77
C PHE A 23 -21.31 -3.40 -3.84
N ALA A 24 -20.01 -3.14 -3.90
CA ALA A 24 -19.09 -3.88 -4.72
C ALA A 24 -19.52 -5.37 -4.69
N PRO A 25 -19.55 -6.06 -5.85
CA PRO A 25 -19.82 -7.50 -5.88
C PRO A 25 -19.02 -8.18 -4.77
N PRO A 26 -19.52 -9.26 -4.14
CA PRO A 26 -18.93 -9.84 -2.94
C PRO A 26 -17.43 -9.92 -3.13
N ALA A 27 -16.72 -8.98 -2.48
CA ALA A 27 -15.29 -8.85 -2.67
C ALA A 27 -14.71 -10.19 -2.24
N ILE A 28 -13.74 -10.71 -3.00
CA ILE A 28 -12.95 -11.85 -2.57
C ILE A 28 -12.60 -11.65 -1.10
N ASP A 29 -12.75 -12.71 -0.30
CA ASP A 29 -12.50 -12.64 1.14
C ASP A 29 -11.13 -11.98 1.38
N PRO A 30 -11.09 -10.81 2.04
CA PRO A 30 -9.84 -10.12 2.32
C PRO A 30 -8.85 -11.00 3.09
N ALA A 31 -9.34 -11.96 3.89
CA ALA A 31 -8.49 -12.92 4.56
C ALA A 31 -7.81 -13.89 3.58
N ALA A 32 -8.49 -14.31 2.51
CA ALA A 32 -7.91 -15.14 1.45
C ALA A 32 -6.84 -14.38 0.67
N VAL A 33 -7.09 -13.11 0.34
CA VAL A 33 -6.10 -12.22 -0.29
C VAL A 33 -4.87 -12.06 0.61
N ARG A 34 -5.09 -11.80 1.90
CA ARG A 34 -4.01 -11.67 2.89
C ARG A 34 -3.19 -12.95 3.00
N ALA A 35 -3.84 -14.10 3.04
CA ALA A 35 -3.17 -15.39 3.12
C ALA A 35 -2.34 -15.68 1.86
N ALA A 36 -2.89 -15.41 0.68
CA ALA A 36 -2.17 -15.58 -0.59
C ALA A 36 -0.92 -14.70 -0.67
N LEU A 37 -1.04 -13.43 -0.27
CA LEU A 37 0.08 -12.49 -0.26
C LEU A 37 1.13 -12.84 0.80
N LEU A 38 0.74 -13.28 2.00
CA LEU A 38 1.69 -13.72 3.03
C LEU A 38 2.41 -15.03 2.68
N ALA A 39 1.82 -15.84 1.80
CA ALA A 39 2.46 -17.05 1.28
C ALA A 39 3.53 -16.75 0.21
N VAL A 40 3.61 -15.52 -0.30
CA VAL A 40 4.62 -15.13 -1.27
C VAL A 40 5.98 -14.99 -0.58
N ASP A 41 6.95 -15.78 -1.04
CA ASP A 41 8.34 -15.67 -0.60
C ASP A 41 8.85 -14.23 -0.76
N GLY A 42 9.21 -13.64 0.37
CA GLY A 42 9.73 -12.27 0.45
C GLY A 42 8.80 -11.28 1.13
N VAL A 43 7.53 -11.63 1.37
CA VAL A 43 6.61 -10.84 2.19
C VAL A 43 6.83 -11.16 3.66
N ALA A 44 7.24 -10.16 4.44
CA ALA A 44 7.41 -10.27 5.89
C ALA A 44 6.11 -9.92 6.64
N ALA A 45 5.40 -8.91 6.16
CA ALA A 45 4.15 -8.43 6.76
C ALA A 45 3.31 -7.67 5.72
N ILE A 46 2.04 -7.43 6.06
CA ILE A 46 1.10 -6.60 5.29
C ILE A 46 0.50 -5.59 6.27
N HIS A 47 0.76 -4.31 6.04
CA HIS A 47 0.29 -3.22 6.91
C HIS A 47 -1.16 -2.86 6.62
N GLU A 48 -1.49 -2.67 5.35
CA GLU A 48 -2.83 -2.33 4.89
C GLU A 48 -3.18 -3.17 3.67
N LEU A 49 -4.46 -3.50 3.58
CA LEU A 49 -5.05 -4.21 2.46
C LEU A 49 -6.47 -3.68 2.30
N HIS A 50 -6.70 -2.98 1.19
CA HIS A 50 -8.03 -2.52 0.79
C HIS A 50 -8.43 -3.27 -0.47
N VAL A 51 -9.62 -3.88 -0.44
CA VAL A 51 -10.16 -4.65 -1.56
C VAL A 51 -11.52 -4.06 -1.90
N TRP A 52 -11.75 -3.80 -3.18
CA TRP A 52 -13.03 -3.32 -3.69
C TRP A 52 -13.37 -4.03 -5.00
N GLY A 53 -14.66 -4.13 -5.27
CA GLY A 53 -15.15 -4.57 -6.57
C GLY A 53 -15.33 -3.39 -7.51
N MET A 54 -15.05 -3.60 -8.80
CA MET A 54 -15.27 -2.65 -9.88
C MET A 54 -15.90 -3.39 -11.06
N GLY A 55 -17.22 -3.26 -11.23
CA GLY A 55 -17.95 -4.04 -12.23
C GLY A 55 -17.96 -5.53 -11.88
N ASP A 56 -17.38 -6.37 -12.74
CA ASP A 56 -17.17 -7.81 -12.53
C ASP A 56 -15.76 -8.15 -12.01
N GLN A 57 -14.89 -7.15 -11.83
CA GLN A 57 -13.51 -7.34 -11.41
C GLN A 57 -13.31 -7.03 -9.92
N THR A 58 -12.34 -7.70 -9.31
CA THR A 58 -11.79 -7.34 -8.00
C THR A 58 -10.53 -6.50 -8.20
N VAL A 59 -10.41 -5.42 -7.42
CA VAL A 59 -9.27 -4.52 -7.41
C VAL A 59 -8.79 -4.35 -5.97
N LEU A 60 -7.47 -4.17 -5.77
CA LEU A 60 -6.93 -3.94 -4.44
C LEU A 60 -5.76 -2.96 -4.40
N THR A 61 -5.56 -2.37 -3.21
CA THR A 61 -4.29 -1.76 -2.80
C THR A 61 -3.75 -2.48 -1.57
N ALA A 62 -2.44 -2.67 -1.51
CA ALA A 62 -1.80 -3.23 -0.33
C ALA A 62 -0.37 -2.72 -0.13
N HIS A 63 0.06 -2.63 1.12
CA HIS A 63 1.43 -2.31 1.51
C HIS A 63 2.11 -3.57 2.02
N LEU A 64 3.11 -4.03 1.29
CA LEU A 64 3.87 -5.25 1.59
C LEU A 64 5.22 -4.87 2.19
N VAL A 65 5.51 -5.41 3.37
CA VAL A 65 6.85 -5.29 3.95
C VAL A 65 7.74 -6.37 3.36
N ARG A 66 8.83 -5.96 2.73
CA ARG A 66 9.78 -6.85 2.07
C ARG A 66 10.85 -7.36 3.03
N THR A 67 11.20 -8.64 2.93
CA THR A 67 12.41 -9.19 3.56
C THR A 67 13.67 -8.70 2.82
N PRO A 68 14.79 -8.43 3.51
CA PRO A 68 16.01 -7.90 2.88
C PRO A 68 16.60 -8.78 1.76
N ALA A 69 16.21 -10.06 1.68
CA ALA A 69 16.78 -11.06 0.80
C ALA A 69 16.32 -10.98 -0.68
N ILE A 70 15.18 -10.34 -0.96
CA ILE A 70 14.56 -10.31 -2.30
C ILE A 70 14.46 -8.87 -2.77
N ALA A 71 14.70 -8.57 -4.05
CA ALA A 71 14.56 -7.21 -4.59
C ALA A 71 13.08 -6.77 -4.69
N SER A 72 12.81 -5.46 -4.63
CA SER A 72 11.43 -4.94 -4.66
C SER A 72 10.67 -5.31 -5.93
N ASP A 73 11.30 -5.20 -7.10
CA ASP A 73 10.68 -5.53 -8.39
C ASP A 73 10.35 -7.02 -8.52
N GLU A 74 11.19 -7.87 -7.94
CA GLU A 74 10.98 -9.31 -7.90
C GLU A 74 9.81 -9.67 -6.98
N LEU A 75 9.75 -9.04 -5.79
CA LEU A 75 8.63 -9.22 -4.87
C LEU A 75 7.30 -8.77 -5.49
N LEU A 76 7.30 -7.60 -6.15
CA LEU A 76 6.12 -7.07 -6.83
C LEU A 76 5.62 -8.07 -7.88
N SER A 77 6.52 -8.56 -8.74
CA SER A 77 6.18 -9.52 -9.79
C SER A 77 5.59 -10.82 -9.24
N ARG A 78 6.17 -11.36 -8.15
CA ARG A 78 5.67 -12.57 -7.49
C ARG A 78 4.30 -12.36 -6.83
N ALA A 79 4.12 -11.23 -6.16
CA ALA A 79 2.87 -10.89 -5.51
C ALA A 79 1.73 -10.71 -6.52
N GLU A 80 1.97 -10.00 -7.62
CA GLU A 80 1.00 -9.87 -8.71
C GLU A 80 0.68 -11.21 -9.37
N ALA A 81 1.67 -12.09 -9.55
CA ALA A 81 1.45 -13.44 -10.07
C ALA A 81 0.57 -14.27 -9.12
N ALA A 82 0.85 -14.25 -7.82
CA ALA A 82 0.04 -14.96 -6.83
C ALA A 82 -1.42 -14.46 -6.83
N LEU A 83 -1.62 -13.14 -6.90
CA LEU A 83 -2.95 -12.54 -6.98
C LEU A 83 -3.72 -12.95 -8.24
N ARG A 84 -3.05 -12.96 -9.41
CA ARG A 84 -3.68 -13.42 -10.65
C ARG A 84 -3.98 -14.92 -10.63
N ASP A 85 -2.99 -15.73 -10.29
CA ASP A 85 -3.06 -17.18 -10.51
C ASP A 85 -3.96 -17.87 -9.47
N GLN A 86 -3.98 -17.37 -8.23
CA GLN A 86 -4.76 -17.99 -7.15
C GLN A 86 -6.15 -17.36 -7.00
N LEU A 87 -6.28 -16.05 -7.25
CA LEU A 87 -7.49 -15.28 -6.93
C LEU A 87 -8.12 -14.62 -8.15
N GLY A 88 -7.50 -14.68 -9.34
CA GLY A 88 -8.00 -14.03 -10.54
C GLY A 88 -7.95 -12.50 -10.51
N ILE A 89 -7.18 -11.91 -9.57
CA ILE A 89 -7.10 -10.46 -9.40
C ILE A 89 -6.05 -9.91 -10.37
N VAL A 90 -6.50 -9.18 -11.39
CA VAL A 90 -5.64 -8.62 -12.44
C VAL A 90 -5.24 -7.17 -12.14
N HIS A 91 -6.04 -6.44 -11.37
CA HIS A 91 -5.82 -5.04 -11.07
C HIS A 91 -5.44 -4.87 -9.60
N SER A 92 -4.16 -4.60 -9.34
CA SER A 92 -3.63 -4.34 -8.01
C SER A 92 -2.64 -3.20 -8.02
N THR A 93 -2.60 -2.41 -6.94
CA THR A 93 -1.53 -1.45 -6.67
C THR A 93 -0.83 -1.86 -5.39
N LEU A 94 0.42 -2.28 -5.49
CA LEU A 94 1.19 -2.80 -4.37
C LEU A 94 2.33 -1.83 -4.06
N GLN A 95 2.35 -1.29 -2.85
CA GLN A 95 3.50 -0.55 -2.33
C GLN A 95 4.44 -1.52 -1.62
N ILE A 96 5.73 -1.43 -1.90
CA ILE A 96 6.76 -2.23 -1.24
C ILE A 96 7.48 -1.35 -0.21
N ASP A 97 7.30 -1.70 1.06
CA ASP A 97 7.98 -1.06 2.18
C ASP A 97 9.23 -1.88 2.56
N GLU A 98 10.28 -1.18 2.98
CA GLU A 98 11.48 -1.82 3.50
C GLU A 98 11.36 -2.11 5.00
N CYS A 99 11.87 -3.27 5.41
CA CYS A 99 11.98 -3.62 6.81
C CYS A 99 13.07 -2.75 7.48
N GLY A 100 12.67 -1.61 8.04
CA GLY A 100 13.53 -0.77 8.87
C GLY A 100 13.77 -1.38 10.26
N PRO A 101 14.65 -0.79 11.10
CA PRO A 101 14.93 -1.28 12.46
C PRO A 101 13.69 -1.33 13.39
N VAL A 102 12.56 -0.75 12.97
CA VAL A 102 11.29 -0.65 13.71
C VAL A 102 10.27 -1.73 13.32
N CYS A 103 10.55 -2.62 12.38
CA CYS A 103 9.62 -3.72 12.00
C CYS A 103 9.49 -4.85 13.04
N ARG A 104 9.78 -4.57 14.32
CA ARG A 104 9.40 -5.41 15.47
C ARG A 104 8.11 -4.93 16.15
N GLN A 105 7.64 -3.72 15.85
CA GLN A 105 6.41 -3.20 16.42
C GLN A 105 5.28 -3.36 15.39
N LEU A 106 4.16 -3.93 15.82
CA LEU A 106 2.90 -4.06 15.07
C LEU A 106 2.23 -2.70 14.73
N GLU A 107 2.98 -1.60 14.78
CA GLU A 107 2.52 -0.22 14.62
C GLU A 107 3.57 0.52 13.78
N CYS A 108 3.32 0.60 12.47
CA CYS A 108 4.10 1.43 11.56
C CYS A 108 3.93 2.91 11.96
N PRO A 109 5.01 3.72 12.08
CA PRO A 109 4.93 5.11 12.55
C PRO A 109 4.12 6.06 11.68
N LEU A 110 3.70 5.63 10.48
CA LEU A 110 2.91 6.47 9.56
C LEU A 110 1.49 6.77 10.07
N PHE A 111 1.07 6.21 11.21
CA PHE A 111 -0.21 6.49 11.87
C PHE A 111 -0.11 7.15 13.25
N HIS A 112 1.04 7.68 13.68
CA HIS A 112 1.14 8.46 14.91
C HIS A 112 1.23 9.96 14.61
N GLU A 113 0.11 10.68 14.78
CA GLU A 113 0.02 12.15 14.64
C GLU A 113 0.48 12.94 15.89
N ASP A 114 1.10 12.31 16.90
CA ASP A 114 1.53 13.03 18.11
C ASP A 114 3.01 12.79 18.47
N GLU A 115 3.80 13.87 18.32
CA GLU A 115 4.98 14.27 19.13
C GLU A 115 6.40 13.73 18.78
N PRO A 116 7.49 14.47 19.09
CA PRO A 116 8.13 15.43 18.19
C PRO A 116 9.53 14.99 17.72
N HIS A 117 10.02 15.67 16.68
CA HIS A 117 11.33 15.45 16.04
C HIS A 117 12.51 15.28 17.01
N VAL A 118 13.02 14.05 17.12
CA VAL A 118 14.34 13.77 17.70
C VAL A 118 15.39 14.09 16.64
N GLY A 119 16.06 15.23 16.81
CA GLY A 119 17.16 15.66 15.97
C GLY A 119 18.32 14.67 15.99
N HIS A 120 18.73 14.18 14.82
CA HIS A 120 19.94 13.38 14.68
C HIS A 120 21.06 14.16 14.00
N HIS A 121 22.05 14.47 14.83
CA HIS A 121 23.50 14.49 14.61
C HIS A 121 24.09 15.14 13.35
N GLY A 122 24.70 16.30 13.57
CA GLY A 122 25.63 16.93 12.65
C GLY A 122 26.88 16.06 12.42
N HIS A 123 27.17 15.78 11.16
CA HIS A 123 28.45 15.25 10.72
C HIS A 123 29.49 16.38 10.63
N GLY A 124 30.50 16.33 11.49
CA GLY A 124 31.69 17.17 11.39
C GLY A 124 32.60 16.69 10.27
N HIS A 125 32.75 17.50 9.22
CA HIS A 125 33.73 17.29 8.16
C HIS A 125 35.11 17.77 8.63
N GLY A 126 35.99 16.83 9.01
CA GLY A 126 37.42 17.09 9.21
C GLY A 126 38.14 17.18 7.87
N HIS A 127 38.40 18.40 7.38
CA HIS A 127 39.25 18.64 6.22
C HIS A 127 40.73 18.61 6.63
N GLY A 128 41.41 17.49 6.37
CA GLY A 128 42.87 17.39 6.46
C GLY A 128 43.54 17.92 5.18
N HIS A 129 43.90 19.20 5.16
CA HIS A 129 44.77 19.76 4.14
C HIS A 129 46.24 19.57 4.54
N HIS A 130 46.94 18.65 3.88
CA HIS A 130 48.41 18.59 3.92
C HIS A 130 48.98 19.36 2.73
N HIS A 131 49.44 20.59 2.97
CA HIS A 131 50.32 21.30 2.04
C HIS A 131 51.77 21.12 2.48
N ALA A 132 52.53 20.31 1.74
CA ALA A 132 53.98 20.25 1.88
C ALA A 132 54.59 21.39 1.03
N HIS A 133 55.06 22.45 1.70
CA HIS A 133 55.92 23.45 1.07
C HIS A 133 57.38 23.04 1.29
N ALA A 134 58.07 22.75 0.18
CA ALA A 134 59.53 22.61 0.15
C ALA A 134 60.13 23.96 -0.28
N HIS A 135 61.02 24.53 0.53
CA HIS A 135 61.94 25.58 0.07
C HIS A 135 63.34 25.36 0.70
N PRO A 136 64.41 25.63 -0.09
CA PRO A 136 65.82 25.55 0.32
C PRO A 136 66.29 26.74 1.17
#